data_AF-A0A136KNS5-F1
#
_entry.id   AF-A0A136KNS5-F1
#
_cell.length_a   1.000
_cell.length_b   1.000
_cell.length_c   1.000
_cell.angle_alpha   90.00
_cell.angle_beta   90.00
_cell.angle_gamma   90.00
#
_symmetry.space_group_name_H-M   'P 1'
#
loop_
_entity.id
_entity.type
_entity.pdbx_description
1 polymer ?
#
loop_
_entity_poly.entity_id
_entity_poly.type
_entity_poly.pdbx_seq_one_letter_code
_entity_poly.pdbx_strand_id
1 'polypeptide(L)'
;MNTTQPSTFQKILKWFIPILCIIVIGVWMYISPEGALGKLDAIGYAVCHRIDARSFQIGDRQLPLCARCTGEFYAAGVALIFQAFVGKRNSKLPSKGIIAVLILFFLAFGIDGLNSYIYLLKQTSGGLEQIPNLYVPSSTLRLFTGSGMGIALASVLFPVINQTIWREPTDDHALKRKKFQHLSRAGYRHQSFNPD
;
A
#
# COMPACT_ATOMS: atom_id res chain seq x y z
N MET A 1 -32.35 -19.19 25.63
CA MET A 1 -30.96 -18.93 25.18
C MET A 1 -30.04 -19.82 25.99
N ASN A 2 -29.51 -20.89 25.40
CA ASN A 2 -28.58 -21.78 26.10
C ASN A 2 -27.19 -21.14 26.07
N THR A 3 -26.76 -20.57 27.19
CA THR A 3 -25.36 -20.17 27.38
C THR A 3 -24.55 -21.44 27.65
N THR A 4 -23.88 -21.96 26.64
CA THR A 4 -22.90 -23.05 26.83
C THR A 4 -21.77 -22.52 27.71
N GLN A 5 -21.61 -23.10 28.90
CA GLN A 5 -20.50 -22.78 29.80
C GLN A 5 -19.16 -23.10 29.11
N PRO A 6 -18.19 -22.19 29.11
CA PRO A 6 -16.95 -22.42 28.40
C PRO A 6 -16.18 -23.58 29.04
N SER A 7 -15.71 -24.50 28.19
CA SER A 7 -14.92 -25.65 28.65
C SER A 7 -13.62 -25.18 29.31
N THR A 8 -13.04 -26.02 30.18
CA THR A 8 -11.74 -25.72 30.83
C THR A 8 -10.67 -25.35 29.81
N PHE A 9 -10.67 -26.00 28.65
CA PHE A 9 -9.80 -25.69 27.52
C PHE A 9 -10.02 -24.27 26.98
N GLN A 10 -11.26 -23.83 26.81
CA GLN A 10 -11.57 -22.46 26.37
C GLN A 10 -11.14 -21.41 27.39
N LYS A 11 -11.25 -21.69 28.69
CA LYS A 11 -10.78 -20.79 29.76
C LYS A 11 -9.26 -20.65 29.75
N ILE A 12 -8.54 -21.76 29.55
CA ILE A 12 -7.07 -21.77 29.41
C ILE A 12 -6.68 -20.96 28.16
N LEU A 13 -7.30 -21.25 27.03
CA LEU A 13 -6.98 -20.60 25.75
C LEU A 13 -7.22 -19.08 25.79
N LYS A 14 -8.29 -18.63 26.47
CA LYS A 14 -8.63 -17.21 26.65
C LYS A 14 -7.52 -16.42 27.33
N TRP A 15 -6.79 -17.01 28.28
CA TRP A 15 -5.69 -16.35 28.99
C TRP A 15 -4.32 -16.64 28.37
N PHE A 16 -4.14 -17.85 27.86
CA PHE A 16 -2.88 -18.27 27.26
C PHE A 16 -2.54 -17.45 26.00
N ILE A 17 -3.50 -17.24 25.09
CA ILE A 17 -3.28 -16.47 23.86
C ILE A 17 -2.76 -15.05 24.13
N PRO A 18 -3.43 -14.19 24.93
CA PRO A 18 -2.95 -12.83 25.13
C PRO A 18 -1.60 -12.80 25.86
N ILE A 19 -1.37 -13.69 26.82
CA ILE A 19 -0.08 -13.81 27.50
C ILE A 19 1.02 -14.15 26.49
N LEU A 20 0.78 -15.14 25.62
CA LEU A 20 1.71 -15.52 24.58
C LEU A 20 1.97 -14.36 23.61
N CYS A 21 0.96 -13.61 23.20
CA CYS A 21 1.12 -12.43 22.35
C CYS A 21 2.00 -11.36 23.02
N ILE A 22 1.78 -11.07 24.31
CA ILE A 22 2.60 -10.11 25.08
C ILE A 22 4.05 -10.59 25.15
N ILE A 23 4.28 -11.89 25.40
CA ILE A 23 5.63 -12.46 25.43
C ILE A 23 6.29 -12.32 24.06
N VAL A 24 5.61 -12.69 22.98
CA VAL A 24 6.16 -12.60 21.61
C VAL A 24 6.49 -11.15 21.26
N ILE A 25 5.59 -10.20 21.56
CA ILE A 25 5.84 -8.77 21.31
C ILE A 25 7.00 -8.26 22.19
N GLY A 26 7.04 -8.65 23.46
CA GLY A 26 8.10 -8.27 24.40
C GLY A 26 9.47 -8.80 23.97
N VAL A 27 9.53 -10.07 23.57
CA VAL A 27 10.75 -10.70 23.00
C VAL A 27 11.14 -9.99 21.71
N TRP A 28 10.21 -9.74 20.80
CA TRP A 28 10.50 -9.00 19.57
C TRP A 28 11.05 -7.60 19.85
N MET A 29 10.44 -6.87 20.79
CA MET A 29 10.91 -5.54 21.23
C MET A 29 12.31 -5.58 21.85
N TYR A 30 12.66 -6.68 22.52
CA TYR A 30 13.98 -6.89 23.12
C TYR A 30 15.05 -7.22 22.07
N ILE A 31 14.76 -8.12 21.12
CA ILE A 31 15.75 -8.59 20.13
C ILE A 31 15.91 -7.68 18.90
N SER A 32 14.88 -6.90 18.56
CA SER A 32 14.93 -6.00 17.40
C SER A 32 15.86 -4.80 17.67
N PRO A 33 16.39 -4.13 16.63
CA PRO A 33 17.32 -3.02 16.78
C PRO A 33 16.76 -1.91 17.69
N GLU A 34 17.66 -1.24 18.40
CA GLU A 34 17.31 -0.24 19.41
C GLU A 34 16.68 1.04 18.82
N GLY A 35 15.93 1.75 19.66
CA GLY A 35 15.24 2.98 19.30
C GLY A 35 14.05 2.79 18.34
N ALA A 36 13.19 3.81 18.24
CA ALA A 36 11.99 3.75 17.41
C ALA A 36 12.31 3.47 15.93
N LEU A 37 13.36 4.10 15.40
CA LEU A 37 13.78 3.92 14.01
C LEU A 37 14.34 2.50 13.75
N GLY A 38 15.03 1.90 14.72
CA GLY A 38 15.48 0.51 14.62
C GLY A 38 14.33 -0.50 14.57
N LYS A 39 13.24 -0.24 15.32
CA LYS A 39 12.00 -1.02 15.22
C LYS A 39 11.34 -0.89 13.85
N LEU A 40 11.26 0.33 13.31
CA LEU A 40 10.73 0.57 11.96
C LEU A 40 11.57 -0.12 10.89
N ASP A 41 12.88 -0.16 11.05
CA ASP A 41 13.80 -0.87 10.17
C ASP A 41 13.58 -2.39 10.20
N ALA A 42 13.34 -2.98 11.39
CA ALA A 42 13.02 -4.39 11.51
C ALA A 42 11.66 -4.74 10.86
N ILE A 43 10.65 -3.89 11.05
CA ILE A 43 9.35 -4.04 10.38
C ILE A 43 9.52 -3.92 8.86
N GLY A 44 10.26 -2.91 8.40
CA GLY A 44 10.52 -2.67 6.99
C GLY A 44 11.28 -3.83 6.32
N TYR A 45 12.28 -4.38 7.01
CA TYR A 45 13.05 -5.53 6.52
C TYR A 45 12.19 -6.79 6.34
N ALA A 46 11.18 -7.00 7.18
CA ALA A 46 10.24 -8.12 7.04
C ALA A 46 9.40 -8.05 5.75
N VAL A 47 9.27 -6.85 5.16
CA VAL A 47 8.49 -6.61 3.93
C VAL A 47 9.41 -6.42 2.71
N CYS A 48 10.56 -5.78 2.90
CA CYS A 48 11.46 -5.38 1.84
C CYS A 48 12.91 -5.73 2.23
N HIS A 49 13.67 -6.31 1.30
CA HIS A 49 15.09 -6.63 1.53
C HIS A 49 16.03 -5.43 1.75
N ARG A 50 15.53 -4.18 1.70
CA ARG A 50 16.31 -2.93 1.92
C ARG A 50 17.69 -2.91 1.25
N ILE A 51 17.76 -3.26 -0.03
CA ILE A 51 19.03 -3.20 -0.77
C ILE A 51 19.43 -1.74 -0.97
N ASP A 52 20.63 -1.38 -0.50
CA ASP A 52 21.13 0.00 -0.43
C ASP A 52 21.07 0.74 -1.77
N ALA A 53 21.58 0.12 -2.84
CA ALA A 53 21.63 0.68 -4.20
C ALA A 53 20.25 0.99 -4.85
N ARG A 54 19.14 0.67 -4.18
CA ARG A 54 17.78 0.94 -4.66
C ARG A 54 16.85 1.53 -3.60
N SER A 55 17.42 2.06 -2.54
CA SER A 55 16.70 2.74 -1.47
C SER A 55 17.03 4.21 -1.45
N PHE A 56 16.14 5.03 -0.90
CA PHE A 56 16.45 6.41 -0.61
C PHE A 56 17.22 6.52 0.71
N GLN A 57 18.11 7.50 0.76
CA GLN A 57 18.92 7.85 1.92
C GLN A 57 18.49 9.23 2.42
N ILE A 58 18.41 9.40 3.73
CA ILE A 58 18.23 10.70 4.39
C ILE A 58 19.43 10.89 5.32
N GLY A 59 20.38 11.73 4.90
CA GLY A 59 21.70 11.77 5.53
C GLY A 59 22.36 10.38 5.46
N ASP A 60 22.83 9.88 6.60
CA ASP A 60 23.51 8.58 6.70
C ASP A 60 22.54 7.40 6.93
N ARG A 61 21.23 7.62 6.79
CA ARG A 61 20.19 6.62 7.08
C ARG A 61 19.41 6.23 5.85
N GLN A 62 19.40 4.92 5.58
CA GLN A 62 18.51 4.32 4.60
C GLN A 62 17.09 4.30 5.12
N LEU A 63 16.12 4.66 4.27
CA LEU A 63 14.71 4.46 4.60
C LEU A 63 14.40 2.98 4.93
N PRO A 64 13.36 2.71 5.74
CA PRO A 64 12.99 1.35 6.14
C PRO A 64 12.51 0.48 4.95
N LEU A 65 12.26 1.07 3.78
CA LEU A 65 11.83 0.39 2.56
C LEU A 65 12.63 0.89 1.36
N CYS A 66 12.75 0.06 0.31
CA CYS A 66 13.35 0.50 -0.95
C CYS A 66 12.48 1.54 -1.66
N ALA A 67 13.02 2.20 -2.69
CA ALA A 67 12.33 3.26 -3.42
C ALA A 67 10.95 2.81 -3.96
N ARG A 68 10.87 1.57 -4.45
CA ARG A 68 9.62 0.99 -4.97
C ARG A 68 8.57 0.78 -3.88
N CYS A 69 8.94 0.06 -2.82
CA CYS A 69 8.04 -0.21 -1.70
C CYS A 69 7.62 1.08 -1.00
N THR A 70 8.51 2.07 -0.89
CA THR A 70 8.19 3.40 -0.35
C THR A 70 7.05 4.04 -1.15
N GLY A 71 7.15 4.07 -2.48
CA GLY A 71 6.09 4.60 -3.34
C GLY A 71 4.78 3.82 -3.19
N GLU A 72 4.85 2.49 -3.24
CA GLU A 72 3.69 1.62 -3.16
C GLU A 72 2.89 1.81 -1.87
N PHE A 73 3.53 1.70 -0.70
CA PHE A 73 2.83 1.81 0.58
C PHE A 73 2.37 3.24 0.85
N TYR A 74 3.16 4.26 0.50
CA TYR A 74 2.76 5.66 0.70
C TYR A 74 1.55 6.01 -0.16
N ALA A 75 1.59 5.69 -1.45
CA ALA A 75 0.49 5.99 -2.37
C ALA A 75 -0.76 5.16 -2.05
N ALA A 76 -0.61 3.89 -1.63
CA ALA A 76 -1.72 3.08 -1.16
C ALA A 76 -2.39 3.70 0.08
N GLY A 77 -1.60 4.12 1.08
CA GLY A 77 -2.11 4.80 2.28
C GLY A 77 -2.89 6.07 1.95
N VAL A 78 -2.31 6.94 1.11
CA VAL A 78 -2.97 8.17 0.65
C VAL A 78 -4.27 7.85 -0.11
N ALA A 79 -4.26 6.87 -1.01
CA ALA A 79 -5.44 6.47 -1.78
C ALA A 79 -6.55 5.84 -0.91
N LEU A 80 -6.19 5.07 0.12
CA LEU A 80 -7.15 4.54 1.09
C LEU A 80 -7.78 5.66 1.92
N ILE A 81 -6.97 6.60 2.42
CA ILE A 81 -7.45 7.78 3.16
C ILE A 81 -8.39 8.60 2.29
N PHE A 82 -7.99 8.87 1.04
CA PHE A 82 -8.83 9.59 0.08
C PHE A 82 -10.19 8.90 -0.14
N GLN A 83 -10.21 7.58 -0.38
CA GLN A 83 -11.45 6.85 -0.57
C GLN A 83 -12.32 6.80 0.70
N ALA A 84 -11.69 6.74 1.88
CA ALA A 84 -12.38 6.81 3.16
C ALA A 84 -13.17 8.12 3.33
N PHE A 85 -12.66 9.24 2.82
CA PHE A 85 -13.36 10.54 2.83
C PHE A 85 -14.39 10.69 1.71
N VAL A 86 -14.06 10.25 0.48
CA VAL A 86 -14.90 10.51 -0.70
C VAL A 86 -16.05 9.52 -0.83
N GLY A 87 -15.93 8.30 -0.31
CA GLY A 87 -16.88 7.22 -0.58
C GLY A 87 -16.84 6.11 0.45
N LYS A 88 -16.91 6.47 1.74
CA LYS A 88 -16.73 5.55 2.89
C LYS A 88 -17.47 4.21 2.80
N ARG A 89 -18.65 4.18 2.17
CA ARG A 89 -19.50 2.97 2.04
C ARG A 89 -19.63 2.46 0.61
N ASN A 90 -18.94 3.06 -0.35
CA ASN A 90 -19.01 2.66 -1.75
C ASN A 90 -18.33 1.30 -1.91
N SER A 91 -19.06 0.34 -2.47
CA SER A 91 -18.63 -1.06 -2.54
C SER A 91 -18.40 -1.56 -3.96
N LYS A 92 -18.83 -0.85 -5.01
CA LYS A 92 -18.52 -1.25 -6.39
C LYS A 92 -17.08 -0.92 -6.73
N LEU A 93 -16.47 -1.80 -7.52
CA LEU A 93 -15.15 -1.57 -8.12
C LEU A 93 -15.12 -0.23 -8.88
N PRO A 94 -13.93 0.37 -9.09
CA PRO A 94 -13.80 1.59 -9.88
C PRO A 94 -14.46 1.47 -11.27
N SER A 95 -14.90 2.60 -11.84
CA SER A 95 -15.46 2.60 -13.19
C SER A 95 -14.48 2.05 -14.24
N LYS A 96 -14.98 1.47 -15.35
CA LYS A 96 -14.15 0.82 -16.39
C LYS A 96 -12.95 1.66 -16.88
N GLY A 97 -13.15 2.98 -17.05
CA GLY A 97 -12.07 3.88 -17.46
C GLY A 97 -10.97 4.03 -16.41
N ILE A 98 -11.31 3.98 -15.11
CA ILE A 98 -10.33 3.99 -14.03
C ILE A 98 -9.62 2.63 -13.98
N ILE A 99 -10.34 1.52 -14.09
CA ILE A 99 -9.73 0.18 -14.16
C ILE A 99 -8.67 0.10 -15.25
N ALA A 100 -8.93 0.67 -16.44
CA ALA A 100 -7.94 0.71 -17.52
C ALA A 100 -6.63 1.44 -17.11
N VAL A 101 -6.75 2.56 -16.37
CA VAL A 101 -5.58 3.27 -15.81
C VAL A 101 -4.88 2.45 -14.74
N LEU A 102 -5.61 1.75 -13.87
CA LEU A 102 -5.00 0.89 -12.85
C LEU A 102 -4.25 -0.30 -13.48
N ILE A 103 -4.77 -0.86 -14.57
CA ILE A 103 -4.09 -1.89 -15.36
C ILE A 103 -2.79 -1.32 -15.95
N LEU A 104 -2.80 -0.09 -16.47
CA LEU A 104 -1.59 0.56 -16.97
C LEU A 104 -0.54 0.72 -15.85
N PHE A 105 -0.95 1.12 -14.65
CA PHE A 105 -0.04 1.18 -13.50
C PHE A 105 0.51 -0.19 -13.10
N PHE A 106 -0.32 -1.22 -13.08
CA PHE A 106 0.11 -2.60 -12.82
C PHE A 106 1.14 -3.07 -13.86
N LEU A 107 0.89 -2.81 -15.14
CA LEU A 107 1.82 -3.16 -16.21
C LEU A 107 3.15 -2.39 -16.09
N ALA A 108 3.09 -1.08 -15.84
CA ALA A 108 4.29 -0.27 -15.63
C ALA A 108 5.12 -0.78 -14.45
N PHE A 109 4.47 -1.17 -13.34
CA PHE A 109 5.10 -1.80 -12.20
C PHE A 109 5.72 -3.16 -12.54
N GLY A 110 5.02 -4.02 -13.27
CA GLY A 110 5.52 -5.33 -13.67
C GLY A 110 6.74 -5.22 -14.59
N ILE A 111 6.70 -4.32 -15.57
CA ILE A 111 7.80 -4.08 -16.51
C ILE A 111 9.03 -3.52 -15.80
N ASP A 112 8.87 -2.48 -14.97
CA ASP A 112 9.98 -1.93 -14.18
C ASP A 112 10.48 -2.92 -13.11
N GLY A 113 9.58 -3.71 -12.56
CA GLY A 113 9.83 -4.85 -11.70
C GLY A 113 10.83 -5.82 -12.31
N LEU A 114 10.44 -6.35 -13.46
CA LEU A 114 11.20 -7.34 -14.21
C LEU A 114 12.53 -6.77 -14.73
N ASN A 115 12.52 -5.58 -15.32
CA ASN A 115 13.76 -4.92 -15.78
C ASN A 115 14.76 -4.71 -14.63
N SER A 116 14.28 -4.22 -13.47
CA SER A 116 15.13 -4.06 -12.28
C SER A 116 15.64 -5.39 -11.72
N TYR A 117 14.84 -6.45 -11.82
CA TYR A 117 15.21 -7.78 -11.31
C TYR A 117 16.26 -8.45 -12.19
N ILE A 118 16.09 -8.40 -13.52
CA ILE A 118 17.09 -8.89 -14.48
C ILE A 118 18.42 -8.14 -14.29
N TYR A 119 18.35 -6.81 -14.12
CA TYR A 119 19.54 -6.00 -13.85
C TYR A 119 20.25 -6.45 -12.56
N LEU A 120 19.50 -6.75 -11.50
CA LEU A 120 20.06 -7.26 -10.24
C LEU A 120 20.75 -8.62 -10.43
N LEU A 121 20.10 -9.58 -11.12
CA LEU A 121 20.67 -10.91 -11.33
C LEU A 121 22.00 -10.88 -12.07
N LYS A 122 22.13 -10.01 -13.07
CA LYS A 122 23.41 -9.80 -13.77
C LYS A 122 24.51 -9.34 -12.84
N GLN A 123 24.19 -8.43 -11.92
CA GLN A 123 25.16 -7.89 -10.96
C GLN A 123 25.52 -8.89 -9.86
N THR A 124 24.58 -9.72 -9.42
CA THR A 124 24.79 -10.59 -8.25
C THR A 124 25.25 -12.00 -8.58
N SER A 125 24.79 -12.57 -9.69
CA SER A 125 25.07 -13.98 -10.04
C SER A 125 25.70 -14.19 -11.41
N GLY A 126 25.89 -13.12 -12.22
CA GLY A 126 26.34 -13.24 -13.60
C GLY A 126 25.36 -13.99 -14.51
N GLY A 127 24.12 -14.21 -14.05
CA GLY A 127 23.08 -14.87 -14.83
C GLY A 127 22.37 -13.90 -15.78
N LEU A 128 21.85 -14.43 -16.91
CA LEU A 128 21.03 -13.68 -17.89
C LEU A 128 21.77 -12.55 -18.60
N GLU A 129 23.10 -12.63 -18.73
CA GLU A 129 23.91 -11.64 -19.46
C GLU A 129 23.49 -11.48 -20.93
N GLN A 130 22.97 -12.54 -21.55
CA GLN A 130 22.52 -12.54 -22.95
C GLN A 130 21.24 -11.73 -23.17
N ILE A 131 20.46 -11.46 -22.12
CA ILE A 131 19.22 -10.67 -22.22
C ILE A 131 19.58 -9.20 -22.06
N PRO A 132 19.35 -8.30 -23.01
CA PRO A 132 19.59 -6.87 -22.81
C PRO A 132 18.63 -6.28 -21.76
N ASN A 133 19.10 -5.31 -20.96
CA ASN A 133 18.18 -4.52 -20.13
C ASN A 133 17.43 -3.52 -21.02
N LEU A 134 16.15 -3.29 -20.75
CA LEU A 134 15.35 -2.28 -21.46
C LEU A 134 15.88 -0.87 -21.19
N TYR A 135 16.31 -0.63 -19.95
CA TYR A 135 16.91 0.62 -19.49
C TYR A 135 17.68 0.40 -18.19
N VAL A 136 18.52 1.35 -17.81
CA VAL A 136 19.20 1.35 -16.50
C VAL A 136 18.19 1.71 -15.41
N PRO A 137 17.98 0.84 -14.39
CA PRO A 137 17.03 1.12 -13.33
C PRO A 137 17.40 2.36 -12.51
N SER A 138 16.41 3.19 -12.20
CA SER A 138 16.58 4.37 -11.34
C SER A 138 15.60 4.35 -10.16
N SER A 139 16.01 4.92 -9.02
CA SER A 139 15.15 5.02 -7.82
C SER A 139 13.90 5.87 -8.07
N THR A 140 13.99 6.89 -8.92
CA THR A 140 12.86 7.73 -9.31
C THR A 140 11.80 6.94 -10.06
N LEU A 141 12.19 6.15 -11.07
CA LEU A 141 11.23 5.35 -11.82
C LEU A 141 10.57 4.29 -10.92
N ARG A 142 11.38 3.61 -10.09
CA ARG A 142 10.89 2.65 -9.09
C ARG A 142 9.86 3.27 -8.14
N LEU A 143 10.08 4.50 -7.70
CA LEU A 143 9.15 5.24 -6.84
C LEU A 143 7.81 5.48 -7.56
N PHE A 144 7.84 5.94 -8.80
CA PHE A 144 6.60 6.23 -9.55
C PHE A 144 5.83 4.97 -9.93
N THR A 145 6.50 3.93 -10.42
CA THR A 145 5.86 2.65 -10.76
C THR A 145 5.31 1.97 -9.52
N GLY A 146 6.06 1.99 -8.41
CA GLY A 146 5.59 1.57 -7.08
C GLY A 146 4.35 2.34 -6.64
N SER A 147 4.38 3.67 -6.72
CA SER A 147 3.24 4.52 -6.36
C SER A 147 1.99 4.22 -7.19
N GLY A 148 2.15 4.01 -8.50
CA GLY A 148 1.06 3.59 -9.38
C GLY A 148 0.43 2.27 -8.92
N MET A 149 1.26 1.27 -8.58
CA MET A 149 0.78 0.00 -8.05
C MET A 149 0.05 0.16 -6.71
N GLY A 150 0.56 1.01 -5.81
CA GLY A 150 -0.08 1.34 -4.54
C GLY A 150 -1.49 1.92 -4.73
N ILE A 151 -1.65 2.85 -5.68
CA ILE A 151 -2.96 3.41 -6.06
C ILE A 151 -3.87 2.32 -6.63
N ALA A 152 -3.35 1.46 -7.51
CA ALA A 152 -4.09 0.34 -8.09
C ALA A 152 -4.63 -0.61 -7.01
N LEU A 153 -3.75 -1.01 -6.09
CA LEU A 153 -4.11 -1.90 -4.98
C LEU A 153 -5.18 -1.27 -4.09
N ALA A 154 -4.97 -0.03 -3.63
CA ALA A 154 -5.92 0.66 -2.76
C ALA A 154 -7.30 0.86 -3.42
N SER A 155 -7.32 1.14 -4.72
CA SER A 155 -8.56 1.37 -5.48
C SER A 155 -9.42 0.10 -5.64
N VAL A 156 -8.80 -1.08 -5.56
CA VAL A 156 -9.49 -2.38 -5.59
C VAL A 156 -9.79 -2.87 -4.18
N LEU A 157 -8.82 -2.75 -3.27
CA LEU A 157 -8.93 -3.25 -1.90
C LEU A 157 -10.04 -2.55 -1.12
N PHE A 158 -10.16 -1.22 -1.25
CA PHE A 158 -11.13 -0.44 -0.50
C PHE A 158 -12.59 -0.88 -0.74
N PRO A 159 -13.12 -0.97 -1.98
CA PRO A 159 -14.47 -1.45 -2.21
C PRO A 159 -14.68 -2.90 -1.77
N VAL A 160 -13.66 -3.77 -1.92
CA VAL A 160 -13.74 -5.17 -1.47
C VAL A 160 -13.92 -5.24 0.05
N ILE A 161 -13.14 -4.46 0.82
CA ILE A 161 -13.31 -4.37 2.27
C ILE A 161 -14.71 -3.84 2.63
N ASN A 162 -15.19 -2.82 1.91
CA ASN A 162 -16.53 -2.27 2.16
C ASN A 162 -17.66 -3.27 1.90
N GLN A 163 -17.50 -4.21 0.96
CA GLN A 163 -18.47 -5.29 0.74
C GLN A 163 -18.56 -6.24 1.95
N THR A 164 -17.47 -6.40 2.70
CA THR A 164 -17.42 -7.33 3.84
C THR A 164 -17.79 -6.67 5.17
N ILE A 165 -17.35 -5.42 5.40
CA ILE A 165 -17.51 -4.75 6.70
C ILE A 165 -18.89 -4.12 6.87
N TRP A 166 -19.46 -3.53 5.82
CA TRP A 166 -20.74 -2.84 5.95
C TRP A 166 -21.91 -3.80 5.82
N ARG A 167 -22.84 -3.73 6.77
CA ARG A 167 -24.11 -4.47 6.73
C ARG A 167 -25.01 -4.01 5.56
N GLU A 168 -24.96 -2.71 5.27
CA GLU A 168 -25.66 -2.07 4.14
C GLU A 168 -24.66 -1.20 3.36
N PRO A 169 -23.86 -1.81 2.47
CA PRO A 169 -22.96 -1.06 1.62
C PRO A 169 -23.75 -0.24 0.59
N THR A 170 -23.23 0.94 0.25
CA THR A 170 -23.83 1.75 -0.82
C THR A 170 -23.45 1.15 -2.17
N ASP A 171 -24.46 0.87 -2.99
CA ASP A 171 -24.33 0.27 -4.33
C ASP A 171 -23.75 1.25 -5.37
N ASP A 172 -22.64 1.89 -5.03
CA ASP A 172 -21.97 2.87 -5.86
C ASP A 172 -20.47 2.60 -6.05
N HIS A 173 -19.91 3.07 -7.17
CA HIS A 173 -18.49 2.93 -7.51
C HIS A 173 -17.62 3.70 -6.53
N ALA A 174 -16.58 3.05 -5.99
CA ALA A 174 -15.59 3.68 -5.13
C ALA A 174 -14.93 4.90 -5.80
N LEU A 175 -14.66 4.80 -7.11
CA LEU A 175 -14.13 5.89 -7.92
C LEU A 175 -14.89 6.02 -9.24
N LYS A 176 -15.30 7.26 -9.58
CA LYS A 176 -16.01 7.63 -10.82
C LYS A 176 -15.36 8.82 -11.51
N ARG A 177 -15.31 8.78 -12.85
CA ARG A 177 -14.83 9.89 -13.69
C ARG A 177 -15.59 11.22 -13.46
N LYS A 178 -16.92 11.18 -13.24
CA LYS A 178 -17.77 12.38 -13.12
C LYS A 178 -17.66 13.12 -11.78
N LYS A 179 -17.23 12.45 -10.69
CA LYS A 179 -17.09 13.10 -9.36
C LYS A 179 -15.92 14.09 -9.32
N PHE A 180 -14.87 13.84 -10.10
CA PHE A 180 -13.75 14.77 -10.29
C PHE A 180 -14.15 16.09 -10.98
N GLN A 181 -15.12 16.05 -11.90
CA GLN A 181 -15.59 17.24 -12.63
C GLN A 181 -16.47 18.18 -11.78
N HIS A 182 -17.12 17.67 -10.73
CA HIS A 182 -17.90 18.52 -9.83
C HIS A 182 -17.06 19.20 -8.76
N LEU A 183 -16.00 18.55 -8.27
CA LEU A 183 -15.05 19.18 -7.35
C LEU A 183 -14.23 20.29 -8.04
N SER A 184 -13.91 20.14 -9.33
CA SER A 184 -13.27 21.22 -10.12
C SER A 184 -14.22 22.35 -10.50
N ARG A 185 -15.54 22.11 -10.54
CA ARG A 185 -16.56 23.13 -10.84
C ARG A 185 -17.10 23.86 -9.60
N ALA A 186 -17.02 23.25 -8.42
CA ALA A 186 -17.43 23.88 -7.17
C ALA A 186 -16.49 25.01 -6.73
N GLY A 187 -15.20 24.93 -7.09
CA GLY A 187 -14.22 26.00 -6.86
C GLY A 187 -14.37 27.22 -7.77
N TYR A 188 -15.13 27.12 -8.86
CA TYR A 188 -15.31 28.22 -9.84
C TYR A 188 -16.60 29.02 -9.65
N ARG A 189 -17.51 28.57 -8.77
CA ARG A 189 -18.83 29.19 -8.56
C ARG A 189 -18.84 30.23 -7.43
N HIS A 190 -17.68 30.65 -6.93
CA HIS A 190 -17.57 31.65 -5.86
C HIS A 190 -17.02 33.02 -6.31
N GLN A 191 -16.90 33.29 -7.62
CA GLN A 191 -16.36 34.55 -8.14
C GLN A 191 -17.27 35.36 -9.09
N SER A 192 -18.52 34.96 -9.34
CA SER A 192 -19.49 35.87 -9.99
C SER A 192 -20.24 36.68 -8.93
N PHE A 193 -19.57 37.70 -8.40
CA PHE A 193 -20.17 38.79 -7.63
C PHE A 193 -21.03 39.64 -8.57
N ASN A 194 -22.29 39.84 -8.21
CA ASN A 194 -23.27 40.67 -8.92
C ASN A 194 -22.93 42.15 -8.66
N PRO A 195 -22.76 43.00 -9.68
CA PRO A 195 -22.67 44.45 -9.47
C PRO A 195 -24.10 45.00 -9.31
N ASP A 196 -24.32 45.72 -8.22
CA ASP A 196 -25.44 46.66 -8.09
C ASP A 196 -25.18 47.93 -8.91
#